data_AF-A0A660LV86-F1
#
_entry.id   AF-A0A660LV86-F1
#
_cell.length_a   1.000
_cell.length_b   1.000
_cell.length_c   1.000
_cell.angle_alpha   90.00
_cell.angle_beta   90.00
_cell.angle_gamma   90.00
#
_symmetry.space_group_name_H-M   'P 1'
#
loop_
_entity.id
_entity.type
_entity.pdbx_description
1 polymer ?
#
loop_
_entity_poly.entity_id
_entity_poly.type
_entity_poly.pdbx_seq_one_letter_code
_entity_poly.pdbx_strand_id
1 'polypeptide(L)'
;MSKKNFSSRWAFILACVGSAVGMANVWGFPYKLGTNGGAAFLLIYVFFIALFSYVGLSAEYAIGRRAKTGTLGSYKYAWQSRNLGVFGSIIGWLPLAGSLCIAIGYAVIIAYVLKALTQALTGSFMSVDTNVWFNSFALQDYSVLPYHF
;
A
#
# COMPACT_ATOMS: atom_id res chain seq x y z
N MET A 1 -3.04 -29.27 1.62
CA MET A 1 -3.35 -27.83 1.74
C MET A 1 -3.81 -27.32 0.37
N SER A 2 -5.11 -27.05 0.20
CA SER A 2 -5.68 -26.64 -1.08
C SER A 2 -5.13 -25.26 -1.49
N LYS A 3 -4.50 -25.18 -2.67
CA LYS A 3 -3.97 -23.91 -3.22
C LYS A 3 -5.13 -23.05 -3.69
N LYS A 4 -5.44 -21.96 -2.98
CA LYS A 4 -6.41 -20.95 -3.43
C LYS A 4 -5.82 -20.23 -4.65
N ASN A 5 -6.34 -20.55 -5.84
CA ASN A 5 -6.06 -19.79 -7.06
C ASN A 5 -7.16 -18.74 -7.27
N PHE A 6 -6.85 -17.67 -8.00
CA PHE A 6 -7.86 -16.69 -8.39
C PHE A 6 -8.90 -17.34 -9.31
N SER A 7 -10.18 -17.07 -9.04
CA SER A 7 -11.32 -17.61 -9.79
C SER A 7 -11.31 -17.17 -11.27
N SER A 8 -10.83 -15.96 -11.56
CA SER A 8 -10.72 -15.45 -12.93
C SER A 8 -9.52 -14.50 -13.11
N ARG A 9 -9.09 -14.31 -14.36
CA ARG A 9 -8.05 -13.32 -14.72
C ARG A 9 -8.46 -11.90 -14.31
N TRP A 10 -9.75 -11.58 -14.40
CA TRP A 10 -10.28 -10.28 -13.97
C TRP A 10 -10.20 -10.10 -12.46
N ALA A 11 -10.56 -11.13 -11.67
CA ALA A 11 -10.44 -11.09 -10.21
C ALA A 11 -8.97 -10.86 -9.78
N PHE A 12 -8.03 -11.47 -10.51
CA PHE A 12 -6.61 -11.25 -10.29
C PHE A 12 -6.16 -9.82 -10.62
N ILE A 13 -6.52 -9.30 -11.78
CA ILE A 13 -6.17 -7.93 -12.20
C ILE A 13 -6.76 -6.92 -11.21
N LEU A 14 -8.03 -7.06 -10.84
CA LEU A 14 -8.70 -6.16 -9.89
C LEU A 14 -8.04 -6.21 -8.51
N ALA A 15 -7.65 -7.39 -8.01
CA ALA A 15 -6.91 -7.52 -6.77
C ALA A 15 -5.54 -6.81 -6.82
N CYS A 16 -4.81 -6.95 -7.93
CA CYS A 16 -3.54 -6.24 -8.14
C CYS A 16 -3.73 -4.72 -8.23
N VAL A 17 -4.72 -4.25 -8.98
CA VAL A 17 -5.02 -2.81 -9.11
C VAL A 17 -5.43 -2.23 -7.76
N GLY A 18 -6.31 -2.91 -7.01
CA GLY A 18 -6.72 -2.48 -5.67
C GLY A 18 -5.57 -2.45 -4.68
N SER A 19 -4.57 -3.34 -4.81
CA SER A 19 -3.36 -3.31 -3.99
C SER A 19 -2.37 -2.20 -4.39
N ALA A 20 -2.37 -1.78 -5.66
CA ALA A 20 -1.43 -0.78 -6.18
C ALA A 20 -1.96 0.66 -6.07
N VAL A 21 -3.28 0.84 -6.18
CA VAL A 21 -3.93 2.15 -6.06
C VAL A 21 -4.19 2.44 -4.58
N GLY A 22 -3.48 3.43 -4.04
CA GLY A 22 -3.65 3.84 -2.65
C GLY A 22 -3.66 5.35 -2.48
N MET A 23 -3.67 5.81 -1.23
CA MET A 23 -3.71 7.23 -0.91
C MET A 23 -2.54 8.03 -1.48
N ALA A 24 -1.35 7.43 -1.61
CA ALA A 24 -0.22 8.08 -2.26
C ALA A 24 -0.58 8.64 -3.66
N ASN A 25 -1.42 7.94 -4.41
CA ASN A 25 -1.92 8.40 -5.72
C ASN A 25 -2.96 9.51 -5.58
N VAL A 26 -3.75 9.51 -4.51
CA VAL A 26 -4.83 10.48 -4.28
C VAL A 26 -4.28 11.85 -3.86
N TRP A 27 -3.31 11.88 -2.94
CA TRP A 27 -2.83 13.15 -2.35
C TRP A 27 -1.39 13.53 -2.73
N GLY A 28 -0.53 12.53 -2.90
CA GLY A 28 0.92 12.72 -2.92
C GLY A 28 1.39 12.96 -4.33
N PHE A 29 0.79 12.26 -5.29
CA PHE A 29 1.04 12.49 -6.70
C PHE A 29 0.60 13.89 -7.14
N PRO A 30 -0.63 14.38 -6.88
CA PRO A 30 -1.02 15.74 -7.28
C PRO A 30 -0.16 16.81 -6.61
N TYR A 31 0.18 16.63 -5.33
CA TYR A 31 1.07 17.55 -4.61
C TYR A 31 2.46 17.62 -5.26
N LYS A 32 3.07 16.47 -5.57
CA LYS A 32 4.37 16.42 -6.26
C LYS A 32 4.30 16.97 -7.68
N LEU A 33 3.22 16.70 -8.40
CA LEU A 33 3.00 17.22 -9.73
C LEU A 33 2.92 18.76 -9.71
N GLY A 34 2.13 19.33 -8.80
CA GLY A 34 1.95 20.78 -8.68
C GLY A 34 3.22 21.50 -8.23
N THR A 35 4.02 20.91 -7.35
CA THR A 35 5.23 21.54 -6.80
C THR A 35 6.47 21.36 -7.67
N ASN A 36 6.58 20.29 -8.46
CA ASN A 36 7.78 19.96 -9.24
C ASN A 36 7.69 20.33 -10.74
N GLY A 37 6.96 21.39 -11.09
CA GLY A 37 6.92 21.89 -12.47
C GLY A 37 5.96 21.14 -13.40
N GLY A 38 4.93 20.49 -12.86
CA GLY A 38 3.77 20.00 -13.62
C GLY A 38 4.15 19.01 -14.72
N ALA A 39 3.96 19.40 -15.98
CA ALA A 39 4.14 18.53 -17.14
C ALA A 39 5.56 17.97 -17.28
N ALA A 40 6.60 18.72 -16.90
CA ALA A 40 7.98 18.24 -16.95
C ALA A 40 8.22 17.08 -15.96
N PHE A 41 7.70 17.20 -14.73
CA PHE A 41 7.71 16.12 -13.75
C PHE A 41 6.92 14.91 -14.25
N LEU A 42 5.76 15.14 -14.87
CA LEU A 42 4.90 14.06 -15.37
C LEU A 42 5.61 13.18 -16.40
N LEU A 43 6.33 13.79 -17.36
CA LEU A 43 7.08 13.04 -18.38
C LEU A 43 8.12 12.11 -17.75
N ILE A 44 8.92 12.65 -16.82
CA ILE A 44 9.96 11.91 -16.12
C ILE A 44 9.33 10.81 -15.24
N TYR A 45 8.22 11.13 -14.56
CA TYR A 45 7.46 10.21 -13.73
C TYR A 45 6.94 9.01 -14.52
N VAL A 46 6.33 9.23 -15.70
CA VAL A 46 5.84 8.16 -16.57
C VAL A 46 6.98 7.29 -17.08
N PHE A 47 8.11 7.90 -17.47
CA PHE A 47 9.30 7.17 -17.89
C PHE A 47 9.81 6.21 -16.79
N PHE A 48 9.98 6.72 -15.56
CA PHE A 48 10.43 5.89 -14.45
C PHE A 48 9.42 4.83 -14.05
N ILE A 49 8.12 5.14 -14.07
CA ILE A 49 7.08 4.13 -13.81
C ILE A 49 7.16 3.02 -14.85
N ALA A 50 7.27 3.33 -16.13
CA ALA A 50 7.39 2.31 -17.17
C ALA A 50 8.63 1.43 -16.94
N LEU A 51 9.76 2.04 -16.61
CA LEU A 51 11.02 1.34 -16.34
C LEU A 51 10.92 0.43 -15.12
N PHE A 52 10.46 0.93 -13.98
CA PHE A 52 10.33 0.15 -12.75
C PHE A 52 9.22 -0.90 -12.84
N SER A 53 8.13 -0.62 -13.55
CA SER A 53 7.07 -1.61 -13.80
C SER A 53 7.59 -2.75 -14.68
N TYR A 54 8.42 -2.44 -15.68
CA TYR A 54 9.00 -3.46 -16.55
C TYR A 54 10.04 -4.32 -15.82
N VAL A 55 10.95 -3.71 -15.06
CA VAL A 55 12.07 -4.45 -14.43
C VAL A 55 11.68 -5.03 -13.06
N GLY A 56 11.18 -4.18 -12.15
CA GLY A 56 10.91 -4.58 -10.77
C GLY A 56 9.68 -5.49 -10.67
N LEU A 57 8.55 -5.03 -11.21
CA LEU A 57 7.28 -5.74 -11.05
C LEU A 57 7.28 -7.09 -11.77
N SER A 58 7.95 -7.20 -12.93
CA SER A 58 8.11 -8.48 -13.64
C SER A 58 8.97 -9.48 -12.85
N ALA A 59 10.04 -9.01 -12.20
CA ALA A 59 10.91 -9.84 -11.37
C ALA A 59 10.17 -10.35 -10.12
N GLU A 60 9.44 -9.47 -9.43
CA GLU A 60 8.61 -9.84 -8.28
C GLU A 60 7.54 -10.87 -8.66
N TYR A 61 6.86 -10.67 -9.80
CA TYR A 61 5.89 -11.62 -10.32
C TYR A 61 6.50 -12.97 -10.67
N ALA A 62 7.65 -12.97 -11.35
CA ALA A 62 8.33 -14.19 -11.76
C ALA A 62 8.75 -15.01 -10.54
N ILE A 63 9.33 -14.37 -9.52
CA ILE A 63 9.72 -15.02 -8.26
C ILE A 63 8.50 -15.52 -7.51
N GLY A 64 7.44 -14.70 -7.35
CA GLY A 64 6.22 -15.11 -6.66
C GLY A 64 5.54 -16.32 -7.32
N ARG A 65 5.49 -16.36 -8.66
CA ARG A 65 4.95 -17.50 -9.43
C ARG A 65 5.81 -18.76 -9.33
N ARG A 66 7.14 -18.62 -9.26
CA ARG A 66 8.07 -19.75 -9.12
C ARG A 66 8.10 -20.30 -7.70
N ALA A 67 8.20 -19.43 -6.69
CA ALA A 67 8.24 -19.82 -5.28
C ALA A 67 6.89 -20.39 -4.81
N LYS A 68 5.76 -19.84 -5.28
CA LYS A 68 4.40 -20.22 -4.84
C LYS A 68 4.22 -20.14 -3.31
N THR A 69 4.94 -19.22 -2.67
CA THR A 69 4.88 -18.95 -1.22
C THR A 69 4.74 -17.44 -0.98
N GLY A 70 4.54 -17.04 0.29
CA GLY A 70 4.63 -15.64 0.70
C GLY A 70 6.05 -15.06 0.61
N THR A 71 6.23 -13.84 1.11
CA THR A 71 7.48 -13.05 1.06
C THR A 71 8.67 -13.81 1.64
N LEU A 72 8.59 -14.25 2.91
CA LEU A 72 9.67 -15.01 3.58
C LEU A 72 10.11 -16.26 2.80
N GLY A 73 9.14 -17.04 2.31
CA GLY A 73 9.44 -18.25 1.54
C GLY A 73 10.03 -17.94 0.16
N SER A 74 9.66 -16.82 -0.46
CA SER A 74 10.21 -16.38 -1.75
C SER A 74 11.67 -15.95 -1.62
N TYR A 75 12.01 -15.25 -0.54
CA TYR A 75 13.41 -14.89 -0.24
C TYR A 75 14.26 -16.10 0.14
N LYS A 76 13.70 -17.03 0.92
CA LYS A 76 14.36 -18.33 1.21
C LYS A 76 14.64 -19.10 -0.08
N TYR A 77 13.66 -19.18 -1.00
CA TYR A 77 13.80 -19.87 -2.29
C TYR A 77 14.89 -19.24 -3.16
N ALA A 78 14.93 -17.90 -3.26
CA ALA A 78 15.93 -17.19 -4.05
C ALA A 78 17.36 -17.50 -3.58
N TRP A 79 17.58 -17.49 -2.26
CA TRP A 79 18.89 -17.75 -1.64
C TRP A 79 19.24 -19.23 -1.47
N GLN A 80 18.28 -20.14 -1.64
CA GLN A 80 18.51 -21.58 -1.57
C GLN A 80 19.47 -22.05 -2.68
N SER A 81 19.45 -21.39 -3.84
CA SER A 81 20.40 -21.62 -4.95
C SER A 81 21.87 -21.43 -4.55
N ARG A 82 22.14 -20.67 -3.48
CA ARG A 82 23.48 -20.40 -2.95
C ARG A 82 23.77 -21.11 -1.61
N ASN A 83 22.96 -22.11 -1.23
CA ASN A 83 23.00 -22.79 0.08
C ASN A 83 22.84 -21.85 1.30
N LEU A 84 22.31 -20.64 1.11
CA LEU A 84 22.18 -19.61 2.14
C LEU A 84 20.70 -19.28 2.44
N GLY A 85 19.82 -20.28 2.30
CA GLY A 85 18.36 -20.10 2.46
C GLY A 85 17.93 -19.58 3.84
N VAL A 86 18.68 -19.87 4.90
CA VAL A 86 18.42 -19.35 6.26
C VAL A 86 18.66 -17.83 6.31
N PHE A 87 19.76 -17.35 5.74
CA PHE A 87 20.03 -15.91 5.59
C PHE A 87 18.96 -15.22 4.73
N GLY A 88 18.54 -15.85 3.64
CA GLY A 88 17.44 -15.34 2.82
C GLY A 88 16.14 -15.15 3.60
N SER A 89 15.79 -16.10 4.48
CA SER A 89 14.60 -15.98 5.33
C SER A 89 14.70 -14.84 6.34
N ILE A 90 15.90 -14.53 6.85
CA ILE A 90 16.11 -13.41 7.78
C ILE A 90 15.95 -12.08 7.03
N ILE A 91 16.55 -11.95 5.83
CA ILE A 91 16.42 -10.75 5.01
C ILE A 91 14.97 -10.51 4.59
N GLY A 92 14.23 -11.58 4.31
CA GLY A 92 12.80 -11.51 3.96
C GLY A 92 11.90 -10.92 5.04
N TRP A 93 12.35 -10.85 6.31
CA TRP A 93 11.62 -10.15 7.37
C TRP A 93 11.59 -8.64 7.18
N LEU A 94 12.63 -8.05 6.57
CA LEU A 94 12.70 -6.61 6.37
C LEU A 94 11.52 -6.07 5.52
N PRO A 95 11.26 -6.58 4.30
CA PRO A 95 10.11 -6.13 3.51
C PRO A 95 8.77 -6.53 4.15
N LEU A 96 8.70 -7.66 4.87
CA LEU A 96 7.48 -8.08 5.56
C LEU A 96 7.12 -7.12 6.71
N ALA A 97 8.10 -6.79 7.56
CA ALA A 97 7.94 -5.85 8.65
C ALA A 97 7.62 -4.46 8.12
N GLY A 98 8.31 -4.01 7.06
CA GLY A 98 8.02 -2.75 6.40
C GLY A 98 6.57 -2.66 5.90
N SER A 99 6.09 -3.71 5.22
CA SER A 99 4.69 -3.78 4.77
C SER A 99 3.70 -3.77 5.94
N LEU A 100 4.03 -4.43 7.06
CA LEU A 100 3.18 -4.44 8.25
C LEU A 100 3.12 -3.06 8.92
N CYS A 101 4.26 -2.39 9.09
CA CYS A 101 4.33 -1.03 9.63
C CYS A 101 3.51 -0.05 8.79
N ILE A 102 3.62 -0.14 7.47
CA ILE A 102 2.82 0.67 6.55
C ILE A 102 1.33 0.34 6.72
N ALA A 103 0.96 -0.94 6.78
CA ALA A 103 -0.43 -1.35 6.96
C ALA A 103 -1.05 -0.78 8.25
N ILE A 104 -0.30 -0.78 9.37
CA ILE A 104 -0.76 -0.19 10.63
C ILE A 104 -1.03 1.31 10.47
N GLY A 105 -0.10 2.06 9.86
CA GLY A 105 -0.29 3.50 9.61
C GLY A 105 -1.46 3.78 8.68
N TYR A 106 -1.64 2.98 7.64
CA TYR A 106 -2.77 3.10 6.71
C TYR A 106 -4.11 2.80 7.39
N ALA A 107 -4.15 1.85 8.31
CA ALA A 107 -5.35 1.51 9.04
C ALA A 107 -5.88 2.74 9.80
N VAL A 108 -5.01 3.48 10.50
CA VAL A 108 -5.38 4.70 11.23
C VAL A 108 -5.98 5.76 10.29
N ILE A 109 -5.39 5.95 9.10
CA ILE A 109 -5.90 6.97 8.19
C ILE A 109 -7.24 6.57 7.57
N ILE A 110 -7.46 5.27 7.31
CA ILE A 110 -8.76 4.77 6.86
C ILE A 110 -9.85 5.11 7.89
N ALA A 111 -9.55 4.97 9.18
CA ALA A 111 -10.48 5.36 10.25
C ALA A 111 -10.82 6.86 10.23
N TYR A 112 -9.86 7.73 9.93
CA TYR A 112 -10.12 9.17 9.74
C TYR A 112 -11.05 9.45 8.56
N VAL A 113 -10.85 8.76 7.44
CA VAL A 113 -11.70 8.90 6.24
C VAL A 113 -13.12 8.39 6.52
N LEU A 114 -13.27 7.28 7.24
CA LEU A 114 -14.58 6.76 7.63
C LEU A 114 -15.31 7.72 8.58
N LYS A 115 -14.61 8.31 9.56
CA LYS A 115 -15.18 9.34 10.44
C LYS A 115 -15.61 10.59 9.66
N ALA A 116 -14.78 11.05 8.71
CA ALA A 116 -15.15 12.17 7.83
C ALA A 116 -16.39 11.82 6.98
N LEU A 117 -16.46 10.59 6.46
CA LEU A 117 -17.59 10.13 5.65
C LEU A 117 -18.90 10.09 6.46
N THR A 118 -18.90 9.55 7.67
CA THR A 118 -20.11 9.54 8.52
C THR A 118 -20.58 10.94 8.89
N GLN A 119 -19.65 11.87 9.11
CA GLN A 119 -19.97 13.26 9.43
C GLN A 119 -20.37 14.08 8.19
N ALA A 120 -19.87 13.72 7.01
CA ALA A 120 -20.34 14.28 5.75
C ALA A 120 -21.78 13.84 5.44
N LEU A 121 -22.10 12.56 5.69
CA LEU A 121 -23.47 12.03 5.53
C LEU A 121 -24.48 12.68 6.49
N THR A 122 -24.07 13.00 7.71
CA THR A 122 -24.92 13.71 8.70
C THR A 122 -24.96 15.23 8.50
N GLY A 123 -24.22 15.78 7.53
CA GLY A 123 -24.16 17.22 7.24
C GLY A 123 -23.36 18.05 8.26
N SER A 124 -22.98 17.47 9.40
CA SER A 124 -22.22 18.15 10.45
C SER A 124 -20.79 18.53 10.01
N PHE A 125 -20.24 17.90 8.98
CA PHE A 125 -18.90 18.22 8.49
C PHE A 125 -18.80 19.61 7.84
N MET A 126 -19.88 20.11 7.25
CA MET A 126 -19.88 21.39 6.51
C MET A 126 -19.87 22.63 7.41
N SER A 127 -20.22 22.48 8.69
CA SER A 127 -20.35 23.59 9.64
C SER A 127 -19.22 23.65 10.67
N VAL A 128 -18.24 22.75 10.61
CA VAL A 128 -17.20 22.61 11.64
C VAL A 128 -15.85 23.09 11.10
N ASP A 129 -15.11 23.82 11.94
CA ASP A 129 -13.73 24.21 11.64
C ASP A 129 -12.84 22.96 11.50
N THR A 130 -12.22 22.79 10.34
CA THR A 130 -11.44 21.60 10.00
C THR A 130 -10.21 21.41 10.90
N ASN A 131 -9.59 22.50 11.38
CA ASN A 131 -8.42 22.41 12.26
C ASN A 131 -8.83 21.94 13.65
N VAL A 132 -9.90 22.52 14.21
CA VAL A 132 -10.41 22.10 15.52
C VAL A 132 -10.89 20.65 15.46
N TRP A 133 -11.59 20.30 14.38
CA TRP A 133 -12.05 18.94 14.12
C TRP A 133 -10.90 17.95 14.06
N PHE A 134 -9.86 18.21 13.26
CA PHE A 134 -8.72 17.30 13.12
C PHE A 134 -7.98 17.08 14.44
N ASN A 135 -7.66 18.18 15.15
CA ASN A 135 -6.95 18.11 16.43
C ASN A 135 -7.74 17.36 17.51
N SER A 136 -9.09 17.39 17.46
CA SER A 136 -9.94 16.73 18.46
C SER A 136 -9.78 15.21 18.52
N PHE A 137 -9.31 14.57 17.44
CA PHE A 137 -9.11 13.12 17.39
C PHE A 137 -7.71 12.70 16.97
N ALA A 138 -6.97 13.51 16.20
CA ALA A 138 -5.65 13.12 15.71
C ALA A 138 -4.60 12.96 16.84
N LEU A 139 -4.77 13.70 17.94
CA LEU A 139 -3.86 13.70 19.09
C LEU A 139 -4.43 12.98 20.32
N GLN A 140 -5.63 12.41 20.22
CA GLN A 140 -6.24 11.65 21.32
C GLN A 140 -5.89 10.17 21.24
N ASP A 141 -5.49 9.62 22.38
CA ASP A 141 -5.23 8.20 22.52
C ASP A 141 -6.49 7.38 22.17
N TYR A 142 -6.32 6.34 21.36
CA TYR A 142 -7.37 5.38 20.98
C TYR A 142 -8.59 5.95 20.25
N SER A 143 -8.55 7.20 19.79
CA SER A 143 -9.68 7.89 19.13
C SER A 143 -10.22 7.20 17.87
N VAL A 144 -9.39 6.39 17.23
CA VAL A 144 -9.68 5.66 15.98
C VAL A 144 -10.12 4.22 16.19
N LEU A 145 -9.97 3.67 17.40
CA LEU A 145 -10.42 2.29 17.70
C LEU A 145 -11.90 2.04 17.37
N PRO A 146 -12.85 2.96 17.63
CA PRO A 146 -14.26 2.72 17.30
C PRO A 146 -14.53 2.56 15.80
N TYR A 147 -13.65 3.04 14.93
CA TYR A 147 -13.80 3.00 13.47
C TYR A 147 -13.02 1.84 12.83
N HIS A 148 -12.38 1.00 13.64
CA HIS A 148 -11.61 -0.17 13.20
C HIS A 148 -12.41 -1.48 13.16
N PHE A 149 -13.70 -1.44 13.53
CA PHE A 149 -14.60 -2.59 13.59
C PHE A 149 -15.66 -2.56 12.49
#